data_AF-A0A7C4B6Z5-F1
#
_entry.id   AF-A0A7C4B6Z5-F1
#
_cell.length_a   1.000
_cell.length_b   1.000
_cell.length_c   1.000
_cell.angle_alpha   90.00
_cell.angle_beta   90.00
_cell.angle_gamma   90.00
#
_symmetry.space_group_name_H-M   'P 1'
#
loop_
_entity.id
_entity.type
_entity.pdbx_description
1 polymer ?
#
loop_
_entity_poly.entity_id
_entity_poly.type
_entity_poly.pdbx_seq_one_letter_code
_entity_poly.pdbx_strand_id
1 'polypeptide(L)'
;MIRFYRVLKLEIWGGEVSFVKVKLNEAWRFLKAAEEEFAEAKEDPLRIRDVAEKAWNAVVQAADALIYALTGVRVMSNYERRMALRDIGKRRVDVKSWGLGTGIWLDTRFHMGKHSMRGL
;
A
#
# COMPACT_ATOMS: atom_id res chain seq x y z
N MET A 1 -1.46 -27.28 29.80
CA MET A 1 -1.03 -25.96 29.27
C MET A 1 -0.59 -25.96 27.80
N ILE A 2 0.06 -27.00 27.26
CA ILE A 2 0.63 -26.96 25.89
C ILE A 2 -0.42 -26.93 24.76
N ARG A 3 -1.60 -27.55 24.95
CA ARG A 3 -2.70 -27.52 23.95
C ARG A 3 -3.30 -26.13 23.73
N PHE A 4 -3.35 -25.30 24.78
CA PHE A 4 -3.99 -23.97 24.72
C PHE A 4 -3.13 -22.97 23.93
N TYR A 5 -1.80 -23.00 24.13
CA TYR A 5 -0.87 -22.18 23.35
C TYR A 5 -0.84 -22.54 21.87
N ARG A 6 -1.04 -23.81 21.50
CA ARG A 6 -1.05 -24.23 20.09
C ARG A 6 -2.32 -23.80 19.35
N VAL A 7 -3.47 -23.80 20.03
CA VAL A 7 -4.74 -23.33 19.47
C VAL A 7 -4.75 -21.81 19.32
N LEU A 8 -4.31 -21.05 20.35
CA LEU A 8 -4.16 -19.59 20.21
C LEU A 8 -3.18 -19.23 19.09
N LYS A 9 -2.05 -19.93 18.96
CA LYS A 9 -1.08 -19.65 17.90
C LYS A 9 -1.66 -19.94 16.50
N LEU A 10 -2.53 -20.93 16.35
CA LEU A 10 -3.18 -21.25 15.07
C LEU A 10 -4.34 -20.31 14.72
N GLU A 11 -5.13 -19.85 15.70
CA GLU A 11 -6.20 -18.86 15.48
C GLU A 11 -5.63 -17.46 15.20
N ILE A 12 -4.58 -17.06 15.94
CA ILE A 12 -3.88 -15.79 15.71
C ILE A 12 -3.18 -15.80 14.35
N TRP A 13 -2.53 -16.91 13.97
CA TRP A 13 -1.91 -17.04 12.64
C TRP A 13 -2.94 -17.16 11.51
N GLY A 14 -4.12 -17.73 11.78
CA GLY A 14 -5.23 -17.75 10.83
C GLY A 14 -5.76 -16.34 10.50
N GLY A 15 -5.82 -15.46 11.51
CA GLY A 15 -6.16 -14.04 11.35
C GLY A 15 -5.03 -13.19 10.72
N GLU A 16 -3.78 -13.56 10.95
CA GLU A 16 -2.61 -12.87 10.36
C GLU A 16 -2.45 -13.18 8.87
N VAL A 17 -2.57 -14.45 8.48
CA VAL A 17 -2.53 -14.88 7.07
C VAL A 17 -3.73 -14.31 6.30
N SER A 18 -4.87 -14.10 6.96
CA SER A 18 -6.04 -13.51 6.30
C SER A 18 -5.82 -12.04 5.95
N PHE A 19 -5.24 -11.22 6.84
CA PHE A 19 -5.01 -9.80 6.56
C PHE A 19 -4.03 -9.58 5.41
N VAL A 20 -2.88 -10.28 5.41
CA VAL A 20 -1.88 -10.17 4.33
C VAL A 20 -2.50 -10.56 2.99
N LYS A 21 -3.22 -11.69 2.94
CA LYS A 21 -3.89 -12.15 1.71
C LYS A 21 -4.95 -11.18 1.23
N VAL A 22 -5.77 -10.63 2.13
CA VAL A 22 -6.79 -9.64 1.78
C VAL A 22 -6.13 -8.41 1.16
N LYS A 23 -5.08 -7.88 1.78
CA LYS A 23 -4.37 -6.69 1.30
C LYS A 23 -3.68 -6.92 -0.04
N LEU A 24 -3.05 -8.07 -0.24
CA LEU A 24 -2.46 -8.43 -1.53
C LEU A 24 -3.53 -8.62 -2.62
N ASN A 25 -4.67 -9.23 -2.30
CA ASN A 25 -5.77 -9.35 -3.24
C ASN A 25 -6.34 -7.97 -3.64
N GLU A 26 -6.49 -7.06 -2.69
CA GLU A 26 -6.88 -5.66 -2.97
C GLU A 26 -5.84 -4.97 -3.86
N ALA A 27 -4.54 -5.14 -3.56
CA ALA A 27 -3.46 -4.59 -4.37
C ALA A 27 -3.54 -5.06 -5.82
N TRP A 28 -3.71 -6.37 -6.05
CA TRP A 28 -3.85 -6.94 -7.39
C TRP A 28 -5.08 -6.45 -8.12
N ARG A 29 -6.21 -6.28 -7.42
CA ARG A 29 -7.44 -5.73 -8.04
C ARG A 29 -7.24 -4.30 -8.50
N PHE A 30 -6.60 -3.46 -7.69
CA PHE A 30 -6.30 -2.08 -8.06
C PHE A 30 -5.31 -2.00 -9.22
N LEU A 31 -4.26 -2.83 -9.21
CA LEU A 31 -3.27 -2.86 -10.28
C LEU A 31 -3.92 -3.27 -11.61
N LYS A 32 -4.68 -4.38 -11.60
CA LYS A 32 -5.36 -4.87 -12.80
C LYS A 32 -6.33 -3.82 -13.37
N ALA A 33 -7.13 -3.19 -12.51
CA ALA A 33 -8.03 -2.12 -12.94
C ALA A 33 -7.25 -0.93 -13.52
N ALA A 34 -6.13 -0.55 -12.90
CA ALA A 34 -5.28 0.53 -13.43
C ALA A 34 -4.70 0.17 -14.81
N GLU A 35 -4.21 -1.06 -15.01
CA GLU A 35 -3.66 -1.52 -16.29
C GLU A 35 -4.73 -1.56 -17.40
N GLU A 36 -5.91 -2.10 -17.10
CA GLU A 36 -7.04 -2.17 -18.04
C GLU A 36 -7.51 -0.77 -18.44
N GLU A 37 -7.70 0.14 -17.47
CA GLU A 37 -8.17 1.49 -17.74
C GLU A 37 -7.10 2.39 -18.38
N PHE A 38 -5.80 2.15 -18.13
CA PHE A 38 -4.73 2.92 -18.73
C PHE A 38 -4.74 2.82 -20.27
N ALA A 39 -5.05 1.63 -20.79
CA ALA A 39 -5.14 1.39 -22.24
C ALA A 39 -6.23 2.25 -22.91
N GLU A 40 -7.28 2.58 -22.17
CA GLU A 40 -8.42 3.37 -22.64
C GLU A 40 -8.32 4.86 -22.32
N ALA A 41 -7.45 5.26 -21.39
CA ALA A 41 -7.32 6.63 -20.91
C ALA A 41 -6.66 7.60 -21.90
N LYS A 42 -6.46 7.21 -23.17
CA LYS A 42 -5.73 7.95 -24.22
C LYS A 42 -5.96 9.45 -24.15
N GLU A 43 -4.87 10.18 -23.89
CA GLU A 43 -4.74 11.65 -23.89
C GLU A 43 -5.71 12.42 -22.98
N ASP A 44 -6.59 11.76 -22.23
CA ASP A 44 -7.49 12.38 -21.27
C ASP A 44 -6.78 12.52 -19.92
N PRO A 45 -6.39 13.76 -19.52
CA PRO A 45 -5.64 13.96 -18.29
C PRO A 45 -6.40 13.55 -17.03
N LEU A 46 -7.73 13.62 -17.03
CA LEU A 46 -8.55 13.22 -15.88
C LEU A 46 -8.55 11.70 -15.74
N ARG A 47 -8.74 10.98 -16.84
CA ARG A 47 -8.68 9.51 -16.83
C ARG A 47 -7.28 9.00 -16.48
N ILE A 48 -6.23 9.64 -16.99
CA ILE A 48 -4.83 9.31 -16.62
C ILE A 48 -4.61 9.51 -15.12
N ARG A 49 -5.15 10.58 -14.52
CA ARG A 49 -5.06 10.83 -13.08
C ARG A 49 -5.78 9.73 -12.28
N ASP A 50 -6.99 9.36 -12.69
CA ASP A 50 -7.78 8.36 -11.97
C ASP A 50 -7.12 6.97 -12.05
N VAL A 51 -6.50 6.63 -13.19
CA VAL A 51 -5.67 5.43 -13.34
C VAL A 51 -4.45 5.47 -12.42
N ALA A 52 -3.74 6.60 -12.39
CA ALA A 52 -2.59 6.77 -11.50
C ALA A 52 -2.98 6.65 -10.02
N GLU A 53 -4.16 7.14 -9.63
CA GLU A 53 -4.70 6.97 -8.28
C GLU A 53 -5.00 5.51 -7.95
N LYS A 54 -5.55 4.73 -8.90
CA LYS A 54 -5.74 3.28 -8.73
C LYS A 54 -4.41 2.56 -8.56
N ALA A 55 -3.43 2.82 -9.42
CA ALA A 55 -2.09 2.25 -9.30
C ALA A 55 -1.43 2.61 -7.96
N TRP A 56 -1.61 3.84 -7.50
CA TRP A 56 -1.15 4.27 -6.18
C TRP A 56 -1.83 3.50 -5.04
N ASN A 57 -3.14 3.29 -5.11
CA ASN A 57 -3.86 2.49 -4.12
C ASN A 57 -3.38 1.03 -4.10
N ALA A 58 -3.02 0.44 -5.25
CA ALA A 58 -2.40 -0.89 -5.29
C ALA A 58 -1.12 -0.95 -4.45
N VAL A 59 -0.23 0.03 -4.66
CA VAL A 59 1.04 0.16 -3.93
C VAL A 59 0.81 0.37 -2.43
N VAL A 60 -0.19 1.16 -2.04
CA VAL A 60 -0.57 1.36 -0.63
C VAL A 60 -1.00 0.04 0.03
N GLN A 61 -1.86 -0.75 -0.62
CA GLN A 61 -2.31 -2.03 -0.05
C GLN A 61 -1.16 -3.04 0.05
N ALA A 62 -0.29 -3.10 -0.96
CA ALA A 62 0.89 -3.96 -0.93
C ALA A 62 1.86 -3.56 0.20
N ALA A 63 2.05 -2.27 0.43
CA ALA A 63 2.86 -1.77 1.53
C ALA A 63 2.26 -2.11 2.90
N ASP A 64 0.93 -2.01 3.07
CA ASP A 64 0.26 -2.42 4.31
C ASP A 64 0.44 -3.92 4.58
N ALA A 65 0.33 -4.75 3.54
CA ALA A 65 0.60 -6.18 3.64
C ALA A 65 2.06 -6.46 4.06
N LEU A 66 3.02 -5.77 3.43
CA LEU A 66 4.45 -5.92 3.73
C LEU A 66 4.76 -5.52 5.18
N ILE A 67 4.30 -4.35 5.62
CA ILE A 67 4.54 -3.86 6.99
C ILE A 67 3.97 -4.86 7.99
N TYR A 68 2.74 -5.32 7.78
CA TYR A 68 2.11 -6.27 8.68
C TYR A 68 2.84 -7.61 8.69
N ALA A 69 3.23 -8.15 7.53
CA ALA A 69 3.97 -9.40 7.43
C ALA A 69 5.35 -9.34 8.14
N LEU A 70 5.99 -8.17 8.16
CA LEU A 70 7.31 -8.00 8.77
C LEU A 70 7.28 -7.56 10.24
N THR A 71 6.19 -6.96 10.71
CA THR A 71 6.15 -6.30 12.02
C THR A 71 4.94 -6.68 12.89
N GLY A 72 3.91 -7.28 12.31
CA GLY A 72 2.61 -7.52 12.97
C GLY A 72 1.76 -6.27 13.18
N VAL A 73 2.23 -5.09 12.77
CA VAL A 73 1.56 -3.80 12.99
C VAL A 73 0.66 -3.45 11.80
N ARG A 74 -0.58 -3.02 12.09
CA ARG A 74 -1.49 -2.42 11.11
C ARG A 74 -1.35 -0.90 11.17
N VAL A 75 -0.91 -0.30 10.07
CA VAL A 75 -0.80 1.15 9.95
C VAL A 75 -2.13 1.75 9.52
N MET A 76 -2.47 2.93 10.03
CA MET A 76 -3.74 3.61 9.74
C MET A 76 -3.57 4.88 8.93
N SER A 77 -2.36 5.44 8.88
CA SER A 77 -2.07 6.68 8.16
C SER A 77 -0.88 6.55 7.21
N ASN A 78 -0.83 7.46 6.22
CA ASN A 78 0.32 7.59 5.34
C ASN A 78 1.61 7.92 6.11
N TYR A 79 1.50 8.68 7.20
CA TYR A 79 2.64 9.00 8.05
C TYR A 79 3.20 7.75 8.73
N GLU A 80 2.35 6.97 9.41
CA GLU A 80 2.75 5.72 10.06
C GLU A 80 3.35 4.73 9.06
N ARG A 81 2.73 4.59 7.87
CA ARG A 81 3.25 3.73 6.80
C ARG A 81 4.67 4.11 6.40
N ARG A 82 4.95 5.40 6.20
CA ARG A 82 6.29 5.88 5.87
C ARG A 82 7.30 5.61 6.98
N MET A 83 6.92 5.86 8.22
CA MET A 83 7.80 5.62 9.37
C MET A 83 8.12 4.13 9.50
N ALA A 84 7.10 3.27 9.37
CA ALA A 84 7.26 1.83 9.39
C ALA A 84 8.19 1.34 8.26
N LEU A 85 7.97 1.77 7.01
CA LEU A 85 8.82 1.39 5.87
C LEU A 85 10.25 1.89 6.02
N ARG A 86 10.44 3.10 6.54
CA ARG A 86 11.77 3.66 6.81
C ARG A 86 12.50 2.82 7.87
N ASP A 87 11.81 2.45 8.94
CA ASP A 87 12.40 1.64 10.00
C ASP A 87 12.68 0.20 9.56
N ILE A 88 11.81 -0.38 8.73
CA ILE A 88 12.06 -1.66 8.06
C ILE A 88 13.31 -1.54 7.18
N GLY A 89 13.41 -0.51 6.34
CA GLY A 89 14.56 -0.29 5.44
C GLY A 89 15.88 -0.07 6.17
N LYS A 90 15.88 0.45 7.41
CA LYS A 90 17.08 0.51 8.26
C LYS A 90 17.55 -0.88 8.69
N ARG A 91 16.62 -1.82 8.88
CA ARG A 91 16.88 -3.18 9.38
C ARG A 91 17.09 -4.19 8.24
N ARG A 92 16.59 -3.91 7.05
CA ARG A 92 16.51 -4.82 5.90
C ARG A 92 16.95 -4.12 4.61
N VAL A 93 18.17 -4.43 4.17
CA VAL A 93 18.81 -3.82 2.98
C VAL A 93 18.05 -4.16 1.69
N ASP A 94 17.49 -5.36 1.62
CA ASP A 94 16.63 -5.81 0.52
C ASP A 94 15.40 -4.89 0.36
N VAL A 95 14.70 -4.60 1.46
CA VAL A 95 13.53 -3.69 1.42
C VAL A 95 13.96 -2.24 1.15
N LYS A 96 15.13 -1.82 1.64
CA LYS A 96 15.67 -0.47 1.38
C LYS A 96 15.90 -0.23 -0.12
N SER A 97 16.32 -1.26 -0.86
CA SER A 97 16.58 -1.16 -2.31
C SER A 97 15.32 -0.82 -3.13
N TRP A 98 14.12 -1.08 -2.59
CA TRP A 98 12.85 -0.80 -3.25
C TRP A 98 12.40 0.66 -3.13
N GLY A 99 13.14 1.51 -2.38
CA GLY A 99 12.83 2.93 -2.23
C GLY A 99 11.53 3.23 -1.45
N LEU A 100 10.92 2.22 -0.82
CA LEU A 100 9.70 2.35 -0.03
C LEU A 100 9.97 3.19 1.23
N GLY A 101 9.11 4.19 1.53
CA GLY A 101 9.28 5.08 2.69
C GLY A 101 10.18 6.32 2.46
N THR A 102 10.57 6.57 1.20
CA THR A 102 11.20 7.83 0.76
C THR A 102 10.17 8.96 0.59
N GLY A 103 10.63 10.21 0.48
CA GLY A 103 9.78 11.42 0.43
C GLY A 103 8.73 11.45 -0.67
N ILE A 104 8.84 10.58 -1.69
CA ILE A 104 7.88 10.46 -2.80
C ILE A 104 6.46 10.03 -2.34
N TRP A 105 6.37 9.41 -1.16
CA TRP A 105 5.10 8.98 -0.54
C TRP A 105 4.29 10.11 0.14
N LEU A 106 4.84 11.33 0.21
CA LEU A 106 4.17 12.47 0.84
C LEU A 106 3.29 13.27 -0.13
N ASP A 107 3.54 13.18 -1.44
CA ASP A 107 3.24 14.32 -2.31
C ASP A 107 2.16 14.07 -3.37
N THR A 108 1.97 12.82 -3.80
CA THR A 108 1.11 12.54 -4.98
C THR A 108 -0.38 12.79 -4.75
N ARG A 109 -0.90 12.68 -3.51
CA ARG A 109 -2.30 13.05 -3.22
C ARG A 109 -2.53 14.56 -3.02
N PHE A 110 -1.51 15.35 -2.68
CA PHE A 110 -1.71 16.75 -2.30
C PHE A 110 -1.54 17.74 -3.47
N HIS A 111 -0.75 17.38 -4.50
CA HIS A 111 -0.49 18.28 -5.64
C HIS A 111 -1.34 18.01 -6.89
N MET A 112 -1.89 16.81 -7.10
CA MET A 112 -2.71 16.53 -8.29
C MET A 112 -4.16 17.05 -8.22
N GLY A 113 -4.61 17.52 -7.04
CA GLY A 113 -5.98 18.00 -6.82
C GLY A 113 -6.16 19.53 -6.74
N LYS A 114 -5.09 20.34 -6.73
CA LYS A 114 -5.19 21.79 -6.45
C LYS A 114 -4.94 22.74 -7.63
N HIS A 115 -4.62 22.24 -8.81
CA HIS A 115 -4.39 23.10 -9.98
C HIS A 115 -5.61 23.35 -10.87
N SER A 116 -6.82 22.91 -10.47
CA SER A 116 -8.07 23.18 -11.22
C SER A 116 -8.99 24.25 -10.61
N MET A 117 -8.57 24.98 -9.56
CA MET A 117 -9.40 26.05 -8.94
C MET A 117 -8.60 27.32 -8.61
N ARG A 118 -7.79 27.80 -9.56
CA ARG A 118 -7.31 29.18 -9.60
C ARG A 118 -7.24 29.62 -11.05
N GLY A 119 -8.39 29.93 -11.62
CA GLY A 119 -8.51 30.28 -13.03
C GLY A 119 -9.95 30.36 -13.52
N LEU A 120 -10.86 30.89 -12.68
CA LEU A 120 -12.12 31.54 -13.04
C LEU A 120 -12.37 32.63 -12.01
#